data_AF-A0A936MUJ7-F1
#
_entry.id   AF-A0A936MUJ7-F1
#
_cell.length_a   1.000
_cell.length_b   1.000
_cell.length_c   1.000
_cell.angle_alpha   90.00
_cell.angle_beta   90.00
_cell.angle_gamma   90.00
#
_symmetry.space_group_name_H-M   'P 1'
#
loop_
_entity.id
_entity.type
_entity.pdbx_description
1 polymer ?
#
loop_
_entity_poly.entity_id
_entity_poly.type
_entity_poly.pdbx_seq_one_letter_code
_entity_poly.pdbx_strand_id
1 'polypeptide(L)'
;MSARIIAYVTGLLSVLREIQYTLARASKEPLAAIYVPTFQAIREEWQTVLLEEIARLDALSNAQALVSKADQGIDAFAGRVSRAVDDHTDGPTRKQIRTALFKNKSLSKFRRPVLGGQLDAMTDWADTLGKCGVPALAALAPEAATLVAAGEAARDEREKAQAANRHFRTVGQRKQFIDKLNATRKEAHGGLAKLTFEHPNLPQDFADGFFYSEPVRDDEETIDEVKASIEDLEVKLEERRVLLKKLEEEAENEIKAEQERQARAQAIDDLEAQAKALLEKAAALKAKSKK
;
A
#
# COMPACT_ATOMS: atom_id res chain seq x y z
N MET A 1 -2.31 -10.95 -41.15
CA MET A 1 -2.29 -10.00 -40.01
C MET A 1 -0.87 -9.92 -39.47
N SER A 2 -0.54 -9.10 -38.47
CA SER A 2 0.79 -9.17 -37.81
C SER A 2 0.68 -9.93 -36.49
N ALA A 3 1.78 -10.50 -36.00
CA ALA A 3 1.81 -11.10 -34.66
C ALA A 3 1.28 -10.11 -33.61
N ARG A 4 0.31 -10.53 -32.80
CA ARG A 4 -0.29 -9.73 -31.72
C ARG A 4 0.79 -9.28 -30.73
N ILE A 5 0.76 -7.99 -30.39
CA ILE A 5 1.60 -7.39 -29.34
C ILE A 5 1.08 -7.84 -27.98
N ILE A 6 1.97 -8.38 -27.16
CA ILE A 6 1.69 -8.77 -25.77
C ILE A 6 1.76 -7.51 -24.91
N ALA A 7 0.68 -7.24 -24.16
CA ALA A 7 0.60 -6.08 -23.28
C ALA A 7 1.44 -6.27 -22.01
N TYR A 8 1.97 -5.18 -21.45
CA TYR A 8 2.77 -5.23 -20.21
C TYR A 8 1.97 -5.72 -18.98
N VAL A 9 0.64 -5.63 -19.03
CA VAL A 9 -0.25 -6.08 -17.97
C VAL A 9 -0.48 -7.60 -17.99
N THR A 10 -0.18 -8.27 -19.10
CA THR A 10 -0.38 -9.72 -19.25
C THR A 10 0.47 -10.50 -18.24
N GLY A 11 -0.15 -11.42 -17.50
CA GLY A 11 0.54 -12.25 -16.51
C GLY A 11 1.58 -13.18 -17.15
N LEU A 12 2.72 -13.41 -16.48
CA LEU A 12 3.83 -14.19 -17.06
C LEU A 12 3.43 -15.63 -17.44
N LEU A 13 2.49 -16.26 -16.73
CA LEU A 13 1.97 -17.58 -17.12
C LEU A 13 1.20 -17.55 -18.45
N SER A 14 0.45 -16.48 -18.72
CA SER A 14 -0.21 -16.30 -20.03
C SER A 14 0.83 -16.03 -21.13
N VAL A 15 1.91 -15.32 -20.80
CA VAL A 15 3.04 -15.11 -21.71
C VAL A 15 3.77 -16.42 -22.03
N LEU A 16 3.87 -17.35 -21.08
CA LEU A 16 4.44 -18.68 -21.34
C LEU A 16 3.68 -19.42 -22.44
N ARG A 17 2.34 -19.36 -22.41
CA ARG A 17 1.48 -19.98 -23.42
C ARG A 17 1.80 -19.45 -24.82
N GLU A 18 1.96 -18.14 -24.96
CA GLU A 18 2.36 -17.49 -26.22
C GLU A 18 3.69 -18.03 -26.74
N ILE A 19 4.71 -18.11 -25.87
CA ILE A 19 6.05 -18.59 -26.22
C ILE A 19 6.01 -20.06 -26.61
N GLN A 20 5.36 -20.90 -25.80
CA GLN A 20 5.28 -22.34 -26.03
C GLN A 20 4.51 -22.68 -27.29
N TYR A 21 3.42 -21.97 -27.58
CA TYR A 21 2.66 -22.17 -28.81
C TYR A 21 3.55 -21.91 -30.04
N THR A 22 4.22 -20.76 -30.09
CA THR A 22 5.11 -20.43 -31.21
C THR A 22 6.26 -21.41 -31.33
N LEU A 23 6.89 -21.79 -30.21
CA LEU A 23 7.95 -22.79 -30.20
C LEU A 23 7.47 -24.16 -30.72
N ALA A 24 6.30 -24.61 -30.27
CA ALA A 24 5.74 -25.89 -30.70
C ALA A 24 5.39 -25.89 -32.20
N ARG A 25 4.80 -24.80 -32.71
CA ARG A 25 4.51 -24.64 -34.14
C ARG A 25 5.80 -24.63 -34.97
N ALA A 26 6.79 -23.83 -34.58
CA ALA A 26 8.08 -23.76 -35.26
C ALA A 26 8.83 -25.10 -35.25
N SER A 27 8.72 -25.88 -34.17
CA SER A 27 9.37 -27.19 -34.07
C SER A 27 8.72 -28.28 -34.93
N LYS A 28 7.51 -28.04 -35.44
CA LYS A 28 6.78 -28.99 -36.31
C LYS A 28 6.80 -28.60 -37.79
N GLU A 29 7.24 -27.39 -38.10
CA GLU A 29 7.37 -26.90 -39.47
C GLU A 29 8.85 -26.77 -39.85
N PRO A 30 9.37 -27.59 -40.78
CA PRO A 30 10.76 -27.51 -41.24
C PRO A 30 11.17 -26.12 -41.72
N LEU A 31 10.28 -25.38 -42.40
CA LEU A 31 10.57 -24.03 -42.90
C LEU A 31 10.72 -22.99 -41.77
N ALA A 32 10.22 -23.28 -40.58
CA ALA A 32 10.30 -22.42 -39.40
C ALA A 32 11.40 -22.86 -38.41
N ALA A 33 12.16 -23.92 -38.70
CA ALA A 33 13.12 -24.52 -37.78
C ALA A 33 14.20 -23.53 -37.29
N ILE A 34 14.55 -22.53 -38.10
CA ILE A 34 15.51 -21.48 -37.75
C ILE A 34 15.09 -20.64 -36.53
N TYR A 35 13.79 -20.55 -36.23
CA TYR A 35 13.29 -19.79 -35.07
C TYR A 35 13.25 -20.59 -33.77
N VAL A 36 13.40 -21.93 -33.84
CA VAL A 36 13.33 -22.81 -32.67
C VAL A 36 14.35 -22.42 -31.59
N PRO A 37 15.65 -22.23 -31.90
CA PRO A 37 16.63 -21.83 -30.88
C PRO A 37 16.31 -20.48 -30.25
N THR A 38 15.81 -19.53 -31.04
CA THR A 38 15.44 -18.19 -30.56
C THR A 38 14.32 -18.26 -29.54
N PHE A 39 13.23 -18.98 -29.83
CA PHE A 39 12.11 -19.09 -28.89
C PHE A 39 12.43 -20.00 -27.69
N GLN A 40 13.37 -20.94 -27.82
CA GLN A 40 13.92 -21.68 -26.67
C GLN A 40 14.64 -20.74 -25.70
N ALA A 41 15.55 -19.89 -26.20
CA ALA A 41 16.26 -18.92 -25.38
C ALA A 41 15.30 -17.93 -24.68
N ILE A 42 14.27 -17.46 -25.38
CA ILE A 42 13.22 -16.61 -24.80
C ILE A 42 12.44 -17.35 -23.69
N ARG A 43 12.18 -18.65 -23.84
CA ARG A 43 11.54 -19.47 -22.79
C ARG A 43 12.43 -19.62 -21.56
N GLU A 44 13.73 -19.77 -21.71
CA GLU A 44 14.68 -19.84 -20.60
C GLU A 44 14.79 -18.49 -19.86
N GLU A 45 14.84 -17.39 -20.59
CA GLU A 45 14.80 -16.05 -20.01
C GLU A 45 13.49 -15.81 -19.26
N TRP A 46 12.35 -16.23 -19.82
CA TRP A 46 11.06 -16.18 -19.15
C TRP A 46 11.07 -16.85 -17.77
N GLN A 47 11.72 -18.01 -17.64
CA GLN A 47 11.81 -18.72 -16.35
C GLN A 47 12.54 -17.86 -15.31
N THR A 48 13.62 -17.19 -15.72
CA THR A 48 14.38 -16.28 -14.85
C THR A 48 13.52 -15.10 -14.41
N VAL A 49 12.78 -14.48 -15.34
CA VAL A 49 11.89 -13.35 -15.04
C VAL A 49 10.72 -13.78 -14.14
N LEU A 50 10.19 -15.00 -14.31
CA LEU A 50 9.15 -15.52 -13.45
C LEU A 50 9.64 -15.73 -12.00
N LEU A 51 10.83 -16.30 -11.82
CA LEU A 51 11.40 -16.49 -10.48
C LEU A 51 11.61 -15.15 -9.77
N GLU A 52 12.04 -14.13 -10.50
CA GLU A 52 12.15 -12.77 -9.98
C GLU A 52 10.77 -12.19 -9.61
N GLU A 53 9.73 -12.40 -10.42
CA GLU A 53 8.36 -11.97 -10.09
C GLU A 53 7.86 -12.63 -8.80
N ILE A 54 8.12 -13.93 -8.62
CA ILE A 54 7.79 -14.66 -7.39
C ILE A 54 8.53 -14.05 -6.19
N ALA A 55 9.84 -13.81 -6.30
CA ALA A 55 10.63 -13.21 -5.22
C ALA A 55 10.09 -11.82 -4.81
N ARG A 56 9.58 -11.01 -5.76
CA ARG A 56 8.93 -9.73 -5.45
C ARG A 56 7.60 -9.90 -4.73
N LEU A 57 6.79 -10.90 -5.10
CA LEU A 57 5.53 -11.21 -4.41
C LEU A 57 5.78 -11.72 -2.98
N ASP A 58 6.81 -12.53 -2.78
CA ASP A 58 7.23 -13.00 -1.46
C ASP A 58 7.68 -11.83 -0.58
N ALA A 59 8.53 -10.94 -1.11
CA ALA A 59 8.98 -9.76 -0.38
C ALA A 59 7.82 -8.85 0.04
N LEU A 60 6.84 -8.62 -0.84
CA LEU A 60 5.64 -7.86 -0.52
C LEU A 60 4.81 -8.52 0.59
N SER A 61 4.63 -9.84 0.52
CA SER A 61 3.86 -10.60 1.50
C SER A 61 4.53 -10.58 2.87
N ASN A 62 5.86 -10.77 2.90
CA ASN A 62 6.66 -10.70 4.12
C ASN A 62 6.62 -9.30 4.75
N ALA A 63 6.79 -8.25 3.94
CA ALA A 63 6.72 -6.88 4.43
C ALA A 63 5.33 -6.55 4.99
N GLN A 64 4.26 -7.03 4.35
CA GLN A 64 2.90 -6.85 4.85
C GLN A 64 2.68 -7.61 6.17
N ALA A 65 3.26 -8.80 6.34
CA ALA A 65 3.20 -9.53 7.61
C ALA A 65 3.92 -8.79 8.74
N LEU A 66 5.08 -8.17 8.46
CA LEU A 66 5.80 -7.33 9.43
C LEU A 66 4.97 -6.12 9.85
N VAL A 67 4.32 -5.44 8.90
CA VAL A 67 3.41 -4.33 9.18
C VAL A 67 2.27 -4.77 10.10
N SER A 68 1.60 -5.88 9.77
CA SER A 68 0.51 -6.42 10.59
C SER A 68 0.99 -6.79 12.00
N LYS A 69 2.20 -7.34 12.14
CA LYS A 69 2.77 -7.71 13.43
C LYS A 69 3.12 -6.49 14.28
N ALA A 70 3.75 -5.48 13.68
CA ALA A 70 4.10 -4.24 14.36
C ALA A 70 2.85 -3.49 14.83
N ASP A 71 1.85 -3.37 13.96
CA ASP A 71 0.54 -2.77 14.25
C ASP A 71 -0.16 -3.44 15.45
N GLN A 72 -0.26 -4.78 15.46
CA GLN A 72 -0.79 -5.53 16.60
C GLN A 72 -0.02 -5.26 17.91
N GLY A 73 1.32 -5.19 17.83
CA GLY A 73 2.16 -4.92 18.98
C GLY A 73 1.93 -3.53 19.56
N ILE A 74 1.90 -2.53 18.69
CA ILE A 74 1.60 -1.15 19.01
C ILE A 74 0.20 -1.01 19.61
N ASP A 75 -0.81 -1.62 19.00
CA ASP A 75 -2.19 -1.58 19.49
C ASP A 75 -2.34 -2.18 20.88
N ALA A 76 -1.74 -3.35 21.09
CA ALA A 76 -1.74 -4.01 22.39
C ALA A 76 -1.03 -3.14 23.45
N PHE A 77 0.10 -2.53 23.08
CA PHE A 77 0.85 -1.63 23.95
C PHE A 77 0.08 -0.36 24.30
N ALA A 78 -0.53 0.31 23.32
CA ALA A 78 -1.37 1.49 23.54
C ALA A 78 -2.52 1.21 24.53
N GLY A 79 -3.07 0.00 24.50
CA GLY A 79 -4.08 -0.43 25.46
C GLY A 79 -3.56 -0.62 26.88
N ARG A 80 -2.35 -1.18 27.02
CA ARG A 80 -1.68 -1.32 28.31
C ARG A 80 -1.30 0.04 28.88
N VAL A 81 -0.74 0.92 28.07
CA VAL A 81 -0.42 2.30 28.47
C VAL A 81 -1.68 3.04 28.91
N SER A 82 -2.78 2.97 28.13
CA SER A 82 -4.04 3.62 28.53
C SER A 82 -4.52 3.14 29.90
N ARG A 83 -4.48 1.82 30.16
CA ARG A 83 -4.85 1.26 31.47
C ARG A 83 -3.91 1.71 32.58
N ALA A 84 -2.60 1.64 32.36
CA ALA A 84 -1.61 2.06 33.34
C ALA A 84 -1.75 3.54 33.72
N VAL A 85 -2.11 4.41 32.77
CA VAL A 85 -2.42 5.81 33.06
C VAL A 85 -3.66 5.90 33.96
N ASP A 86 -4.71 5.15 33.66
CA ASP A 86 -5.94 5.17 34.45
C ASP A 86 -5.74 4.59 35.88
N ASP A 87 -4.88 3.58 36.03
CA ASP A 87 -4.61 2.89 37.29
C ASP A 87 -3.64 3.66 38.22
N HIS A 88 -2.68 4.40 37.66
CA HIS A 88 -1.59 5.03 38.43
C HIS A 88 -1.65 6.56 38.50
N THR A 89 -2.64 7.19 37.90
CA THR A 89 -2.81 8.65 37.91
C THR A 89 -4.26 9.05 38.07
N ASP A 90 -4.49 10.24 38.60
CA ASP A 90 -5.82 10.81 38.80
C ASP A 90 -5.90 12.28 38.36
N GLY A 91 -7.13 12.80 38.31
CA GLY A 91 -7.41 14.22 38.14
C GLY A 91 -6.63 14.91 37.00
N PRO A 92 -6.03 16.09 37.28
CA PRO A 92 -5.28 16.87 36.28
C PRO A 92 -4.08 16.12 35.68
N THR A 93 -3.37 15.33 36.50
CA THR A 93 -2.20 14.55 36.07
C THR A 93 -2.58 13.52 35.01
N ARG A 94 -3.69 12.80 35.22
CA ARG A 94 -4.24 11.87 34.23
C ARG A 94 -4.56 12.58 32.92
N LYS A 95 -5.25 13.72 32.99
CA LYS A 95 -5.62 14.52 31.80
C LYS A 95 -4.37 14.91 31.01
N GLN A 96 -3.35 15.45 31.68
CA GLN A 96 -2.10 15.88 31.04
C GLN A 96 -1.37 14.73 30.35
N ILE A 97 -1.19 13.59 31.03
CA ILE A 97 -0.49 12.43 30.45
C ILE A 97 -1.27 11.83 29.29
N ARG A 98 -2.60 11.71 29.39
CA ARG A 98 -3.43 11.24 28.28
C ARG A 98 -3.35 12.17 27.07
N THR A 99 -3.37 13.49 27.29
CA THR A 99 -3.20 14.47 26.21
C THR A 99 -1.83 14.33 25.56
N ALA A 100 -0.76 14.17 26.33
CA ALA A 100 0.59 14.03 25.80
C ALA A 100 0.76 12.78 24.93
N LEU A 101 0.24 11.62 25.38
CA LEU A 101 0.37 10.34 24.69
C LEU A 101 -0.62 10.17 23.54
N PHE A 102 -1.90 10.43 23.77
CA PHE A 102 -2.95 10.14 22.78
C PHE A 102 -3.34 11.35 21.94
N LYS A 103 -2.71 12.52 22.14
CA LYS A 103 -3.03 13.77 21.42
C LYS A 103 -4.53 14.07 21.42
N ASN A 104 -5.17 13.90 22.58
CA ASN A 104 -6.63 14.03 22.80
C ASN A 104 -7.55 13.09 22.00
N LYS A 105 -6.98 12.06 21.36
CA LYS A 105 -7.76 10.99 20.72
C LYS A 105 -8.20 9.97 21.77
N SER A 106 -9.37 9.37 21.55
CA SER A 106 -9.74 8.16 22.29
C SER A 106 -8.85 7.00 21.88
N LEU A 107 -8.69 5.98 22.72
CA LEU A 107 -7.90 4.80 22.38
C LEU A 107 -8.38 4.14 21.07
N SER A 108 -9.71 4.08 20.87
CA SER A 108 -10.30 3.55 19.63
C SER A 108 -9.90 4.37 18.40
N LYS A 109 -9.95 5.71 18.49
CA LYS A 109 -9.51 6.60 17.40
C LYS A 109 -8.01 6.56 17.16
N PHE A 110 -7.23 6.40 18.22
CA PHE A 110 -5.77 6.29 18.15
C PHE A 110 -5.32 5.02 17.41
N ARG A 111 -6.02 3.90 17.61
CA ARG A 111 -5.73 2.60 16.97
C ARG A 111 -6.27 2.44 15.55
N ARG A 112 -7.11 3.35 15.08
CA ARG A 112 -7.79 3.22 13.78
C ARG A 112 -6.86 3.39 12.57
N PRO A 113 -5.89 4.33 12.55
CA PRO A 113 -4.87 4.37 11.50
C PRO A 113 -3.95 3.15 11.61
N VAL A 114 -3.77 2.41 10.52
CA VAL A 114 -2.84 1.27 10.49
C VAL A 114 -1.43 1.76 10.29
N LEU A 115 -0.53 1.37 11.19
CA LEU A 115 0.91 1.61 11.21
C LEU A 115 1.35 3.08 11.02
N GLY A 116 1.27 3.65 9.80
CA GLY A 116 1.87 4.94 9.45
C GLY A 116 1.39 6.11 10.31
N GLY A 117 0.08 6.37 10.35
CA GLY A 117 -0.49 7.46 11.16
C GLY A 117 -0.41 7.23 12.67
N GLN A 118 -0.23 5.98 13.10
CA GLN A 118 -0.08 5.61 14.51
C GLN A 118 1.37 5.75 14.98
N LEU A 119 2.34 5.37 14.15
CA LEU A 119 3.78 5.55 14.40
C LEU A 119 4.14 7.02 14.59
N ASP A 120 3.65 7.90 13.70
CA ASP A 120 3.91 9.33 13.79
C ASP A 120 3.44 9.88 15.16
N ALA A 121 2.27 9.42 15.62
CA ALA A 121 1.71 9.79 16.92
C ALA A 121 2.43 9.16 18.13
N MET A 122 3.30 8.16 17.90
CA MET A 122 4.07 7.45 18.93
C MET A 122 5.54 7.87 19.02
N THR A 123 6.02 8.69 18.09
CA THR A 123 7.43 9.08 17.99
C THR A 123 8.01 9.61 19.32
N ASP A 124 7.21 10.34 20.11
CA ASP A 124 7.62 10.94 21.39
C ASP A 124 7.20 10.14 22.64
N TRP A 125 6.62 8.94 22.47
CA TRP A 125 6.07 8.18 23.59
C TRP A 125 7.11 7.70 24.58
N ALA A 126 8.25 7.20 24.11
CA ALA A 126 9.31 6.73 25.00
C ALA A 126 9.80 7.87 25.91
N ASP A 127 9.96 9.07 25.35
CA ASP A 127 10.37 10.26 26.10
C ASP A 127 9.28 10.70 27.09
N THR A 128 8.04 10.77 26.61
CA THR A 128 6.87 11.15 27.41
C THR A 128 6.68 10.21 28.60
N LEU A 129 6.73 8.89 28.37
CA LEU A 129 6.62 7.88 29.42
C LEU A 129 7.79 7.96 30.39
N GLY A 130 9.01 8.15 29.91
CA GLY A 130 10.21 8.25 30.76
C GLY A 130 10.21 9.49 31.66
N LYS A 131 9.64 10.60 31.20
CA LYS A 131 9.67 11.90 31.91
C LYS A 131 8.38 12.25 32.65
N CYS A 132 7.34 11.44 32.57
CA CYS A 132 6.04 11.75 33.18
C CYS A 132 6.00 11.69 34.72
N GLY A 133 7.08 11.25 35.38
CA GLY A 133 7.19 11.20 36.84
C GLY A 133 6.39 10.07 37.52
N VAL A 134 5.74 9.20 36.75
CA VAL A 134 4.98 8.04 37.26
C VAL A 134 5.81 6.77 37.04
N PRO A 135 6.33 6.11 38.11
CA PRO A 135 7.27 5.00 37.96
C PRO A 135 6.74 3.83 37.11
N ALA A 136 5.45 3.50 37.24
CA ALA A 136 4.82 2.43 36.47
C ALA A 136 4.76 2.74 34.96
N LEU A 137 4.63 4.01 34.58
CA LEU A 137 4.62 4.44 33.18
C LEU A 137 6.05 4.58 32.64
N ALA A 138 6.98 5.10 33.45
CA ALA A 138 8.39 5.18 33.09
C ALA A 138 8.99 3.80 32.77
N ALA A 139 8.55 2.75 33.47
CA ALA A 139 8.95 1.37 33.19
C ALA A 139 8.53 0.87 31.79
N LEU A 140 7.53 1.49 31.15
CA LEU A 140 7.06 1.12 29.81
C LEU A 140 7.83 1.85 28.69
N ALA A 141 8.63 2.86 29.01
CA ALA A 141 9.36 3.66 28.02
C ALA A 141 10.31 2.84 27.10
N PRO A 142 11.08 1.86 27.61
CA PRO A 142 11.95 1.04 26.75
C PRO A 142 11.17 0.17 25.77
N GLU A 143 10.00 -0.34 26.19
CA GLU A 143 9.13 -1.13 25.34
C GLU A 143 8.52 -0.25 24.23
N ALA A 144 8.12 0.98 24.56
CA ALA A 144 7.64 1.95 23.57
C ALA A 144 8.69 2.21 22.48
N ALA A 145 9.94 2.46 22.86
CA ALA A 145 11.04 2.69 21.91
C ALA A 145 11.26 1.48 21.00
N THR A 146 11.19 0.27 21.55
CA THR A 146 11.35 -0.98 20.79
C THR A 146 10.24 -1.16 19.76
N LEU A 147 8.98 -0.90 20.14
CA LEU A 147 7.83 -1.06 19.26
C LEU A 147 7.79 -0.01 18.15
N VAL A 148 8.15 1.24 18.45
CA VAL A 148 8.26 2.31 17.44
C VAL A 148 9.34 1.94 16.42
N ALA A 149 10.54 1.54 16.86
CA ALA A 149 11.60 1.13 15.97
C ALA A 149 11.22 -0.09 15.10
N ALA A 150 10.51 -1.06 15.67
CA ALA A 150 10.00 -2.21 14.91
C ALA A 150 8.96 -1.81 13.86
N GLY A 151 8.09 -0.85 14.16
CA GLY A 151 7.12 -0.34 13.19
C GLY A 151 7.75 0.51 12.10
N GLU A 152 8.76 1.33 12.41
CA GLU A 152 9.54 2.05 11.40
C GLU A 152 10.24 1.08 10.44
N ALA A 153 10.91 0.06 10.96
CA ALA A 153 11.54 -0.98 10.13
C ALA A 153 10.51 -1.70 9.24
N ALA A 154 9.31 -1.98 9.76
CA ALA A 154 8.23 -2.61 8.98
C ALA A 154 7.69 -1.68 7.88
N ARG A 155 7.56 -0.37 8.16
CA ARG A 155 7.17 0.65 7.17
C ARG A 155 8.21 0.70 6.04
N ASP A 156 9.48 0.82 6.40
CA ASP A 156 10.57 0.98 5.44
C ASP A 156 10.71 -0.27 4.54
N GLU A 157 10.59 -1.47 5.11
CA GLU A 157 10.64 -2.70 4.31
C GLU A 157 9.44 -2.82 3.36
N ARG A 158 8.24 -2.38 3.78
CA ARG A 158 7.05 -2.32 2.91
C ARG A 158 7.24 -1.34 1.76
N GLU A 159 7.73 -0.13 2.05
CA GLU A 159 8.00 0.88 1.02
C GLU A 159 9.03 0.39 0.02
N LYS A 160 10.12 -0.20 0.49
CA LYS A 160 11.17 -0.81 -0.33
C LYS A 160 10.63 -1.95 -1.20
N ALA A 161 9.86 -2.88 -0.65
CA ALA A 161 9.28 -3.99 -1.40
C ALA A 161 8.32 -3.49 -2.49
N GLN A 162 7.49 -2.49 -2.18
CA GLN A 162 6.59 -1.86 -3.15
C GLN A 162 7.35 -1.11 -4.25
N ALA A 163 8.38 -0.34 -3.91
CA ALA A 163 9.21 0.36 -4.86
C ALA A 163 9.93 -0.61 -5.80
N ALA A 164 10.49 -1.69 -5.26
CA ALA A 164 11.16 -2.73 -6.05
C ALA A 164 10.19 -3.44 -7.01
N ASN A 165 8.99 -3.80 -6.55
CA ASN A 165 7.99 -4.41 -7.43
C ASN A 165 7.53 -3.45 -8.53
N ARG A 166 7.27 -2.18 -8.20
CA ARG A 166 6.93 -1.16 -9.21
C ARG A 166 8.04 -1.04 -10.25
N HIS A 167 9.28 -0.87 -9.81
CA HIS A 167 10.45 -0.78 -10.70
C HIS A 167 10.56 -1.99 -11.63
N PHE A 168 10.49 -3.21 -11.07
CA PHE A 168 10.53 -4.46 -11.84
C PHE A 168 9.47 -4.50 -12.94
N ARG A 169 8.24 -4.05 -12.66
CA ARG A 169 7.12 -4.07 -13.63
C ARG A 169 7.17 -2.94 -14.66
N THR A 170 7.59 -1.73 -14.29
CA THR A 170 7.43 -0.54 -15.14
C THR A 170 8.66 -0.16 -15.96
N VAL A 171 9.86 -0.45 -15.48
CA VAL A 171 11.12 -0.06 -16.14
C VAL A 171 12.19 -1.15 -16.09
N GLY A 172 12.01 -2.15 -15.23
CA GLY A 172 12.96 -3.21 -14.98
C GLY A 172 12.79 -4.42 -15.90
N GLN A 173 13.32 -5.55 -15.43
CA GLN A 173 13.50 -6.77 -16.22
C GLN A 173 12.21 -7.29 -16.85
N ARG A 174 11.06 -7.20 -16.17
CA ARG A 174 9.78 -7.66 -16.73
C ARG A 174 9.38 -6.88 -17.97
N LYS A 175 9.50 -5.54 -17.94
CA LYS A 175 9.19 -4.71 -19.12
C LYS A 175 10.15 -5.03 -20.27
N GLN A 176 11.45 -5.06 -19.98
CA GLN A 176 12.49 -5.33 -20.98
C GLN A 176 12.29 -6.69 -21.65
N PHE A 177 11.92 -7.70 -20.87
CA PHE A 177 11.58 -9.02 -21.39
C PHE A 177 10.38 -9.00 -22.33
N ILE A 178 9.29 -8.31 -21.97
CA ILE A 178 8.10 -8.19 -22.83
C ILE A 178 8.42 -7.41 -24.12
N ASP A 179 9.23 -6.35 -24.04
CA ASP A 179 9.71 -5.60 -25.21
C ASP A 179 10.50 -6.52 -26.15
N LYS A 180 11.45 -7.28 -25.59
CA LYS A 180 12.27 -8.24 -26.34
C LYS A 180 11.42 -9.33 -26.99
N LEU A 181 10.46 -9.90 -26.26
CA LEU A 181 9.55 -10.91 -26.77
C LEU A 181 8.70 -10.36 -27.93
N ASN A 182 8.14 -9.16 -27.79
CA ASN A 182 7.36 -8.53 -28.85
C ASN A 182 8.20 -8.24 -30.10
N ALA A 183 9.44 -7.75 -29.92
CA ALA A 183 10.38 -7.56 -31.02
C ALA A 183 10.69 -8.88 -31.74
N THR A 184 11.00 -9.93 -30.96
CA THR A 184 11.29 -11.28 -31.48
C THR A 184 10.10 -11.86 -32.26
N ARG A 185 8.89 -11.72 -31.74
CA ARG A 185 7.66 -12.16 -32.42
C ARG A 185 7.45 -11.42 -33.74
N LYS A 186 7.67 -10.11 -33.76
CA LYS A 186 7.55 -9.29 -34.97
C LYS A 186 8.57 -9.68 -36.03
N GLU A 187 9.82 -9.90 -35.62
CA GLU A 187 10.88 -10.34 -36.53
C GLU A 187 10.58 -11.73 -37.12
N ALA A 188 10.23 -12.69 -36.27
CA ALA A 188 9.86 -14.04 -36.69
C ALA A 188 8.65 -14.03 -37.63
N HIS A 189 7.62 -13.23 -37.34
CA HIS A 189 6.47 -13.08 -38.22
C HIS A 189 6.86 -12.54 -39.59
N GLY A 190 7.67 -11.47 -39.63
CA GLY A 190 8.13 -10.89 -40.88
C GLY A 190 8.98 -11.85 -41.72
N GLY A 191 9.81 -12.67 -41.08
CA GLY A 191 10.59 -13.69 -41.78
C GLY A 191 9.74 -14.88 -42.25
N LEU A 192 8.78 -15.35 -41.46
CA LEU A 192 7.81 -16.38 -41.87
C LEU A 192 6.91 -15.89 -43.02
N ALA A 193 6.52 -14.62 -43.02
CA ALA A 193 5.70 -14.04 -44.08
C ALA A 193 6.44 -13.98 -45.43
N LYS A 194 7.77 -13.90 -45.42
CA LYS A 194 8.57 -13.91 -46.65
C LYS A 194 8.57 -15.28 -47.35
N LEU A 195 8.37 -16.36 -46.60
CA LEU A 195 8.37 -17.72 -47.15
C LEU A 195 7.25 -17.94 -48.17
N THR A 196 6.17 -17.18 -48.14
CA THR A 196 5.08 -17.29 -49.13
C THR A 196 5.50 -16.81 -50.52
N PHE A 197 6.51 -15.92 -50.61
CA PHE A 197 7.10 -15.51 -51.89
C PHE A 197 8.09 -16.55 -52.42
N GLU A 198 8.79 -17.25 -51.52
CA GLU A 198 9.76 -18.31 -51.87
C GLU A 198 9.08 -19.64 -52.17
N HIS A 199 7.92 -19.89 -51.54
CA HIS A 199 7.10 -21.09 -51.67
C HIS A 199 5.65 -20.72 -52.01
N PRO A 200 5.30 -20.52 -53.30
CA PRO A 200 3.98 -20.05 -53.72
C PRO A 200 2.80 -20.95 -53.35
N ASN A 201 3.07 -22.20 -52.94
CA ASN A 201 2.06 -23.16 -52.50
C ASN A 201 1.62 -22.95 -51.03
N LEU A 202 2.31 -22.09 -50.28
CA LEU A 202 1.93 -21.76 -48.91
C LEU A 202 0.73 -20.80 -48.88
N PRO A 203 -0.16 -20.94 -47.88
CA PRO A 203 -1.21 -19.95 -47.64
C PRO A 203 -0.64 -18.55 -47.37
N GLN A 204 -1.35 -17.50 -47.80
CA GLN A 204 -0.97 -16.09 -47.57
C GLN A 204 -0.84 -15.75 -46.07
N ASP A 205 -1.61 -16.42 -45.22
CA ASP A 205 -1.65 -16.29 -43.77
C ASP A 205 -0.74 -17.29 -43.04
N PHE A 206 0.17 -17.98 -43.75
CA PHE A 206 1.06 -18.99 -43.18
C PHE A 206 1.77 -18.52 -41.90
N ALA A 207 2.28 -17.28 -41.89
CA ALA A 207 2.96 -16.69 -40.74
C ALA A 207 2.04 -16.51 -39.51
N ASP A 208 0.75 -16.25 -39.72
CA ASP A 208 -0.21 -15.99 -38.64
C ASP A 208 -0.42 -17.26 -37.79
N GLY A 209 -0.40 -18.43 -38.44
CA GLY A 209 -0.55 -19.73 -37.78
C GLY A 209 0.58 -20.12 -36.84
N PHE A 210 1.64 -19.33 -36.70
CA PHE A 210 2.74 -19.57 -35.74
C PHE A 210 2.55 -18.85 -34.41
N PHE A 211 1.63 -17.90 -34.33
CA PHE A 211 1.41 -17.12 -33.13
C PHE A 211 0.07 -17.49 -32.53
N TYR A 212 0.03 -17.57 -31.21
CA TYR A 212 -1.22 -17.90 -30.52
C TYR A 212 -2.22 -16.77 -30.76
N SER A 213 -3.27 -17.09 -31.51
CA SER A 213 -4.53 -16.37 -31.49
C SER A 213 -5.44 -17.08 -30.50
N GLU A 214 -6.08 -16.32 -29.61
CA GLU A 214 -7.21 -16.89 -28.90
C GLU A 214 -8.24 -17.35 -29.94
N PRO A 215 -8.94 -18.48 -29.71
CA PRO A 215 -10.12 -18.77 -30.52
C PRO A 215 -10.96 -17.49 -30.52
N VAL A 216 -11.60 -17.17 -31.64
CA VAL A 216 -12.74 -16.25 -31.61
C VAL A 216 -13.74 -16.92 -30.67
N ARG A 217 -13.64 -16.60 -29.38
CA ARG A 217 -14.81 -16.58 -28.54
C ARG A 217 -15.71 -15.57 -29.25
N ASP A 218 -17.00 -15.85 -29.34
CA ASP A 218 -18.04 -14.83 -29.61
C ASP A 218 -18.09 -13.80 -28.45
N ASP A 219 -16.95 -13.51 -27.84
CA ASP A 219 -16.66 -12.54 -26.81
C ASP A 219 -15.62 -11.58 -27.42
N GLU A 220 -15.84 -11.09 -28.65
CA GLU A 220 -15.36 -9.73 -28.92
C GLU A 220 -16.06 -8.90 -27.85
N GLU A 221 -15.33 -8.45 -26.82
CA GLU A 221 -15.82 -7.39 -25.96
C GLU A 221 -16.22 -6.27 -26.90
N THR A 222 -17.53 -6.16 -27.12
CA THR A 222 -18.07 -5.15 -28.02
C THR A 222 -17.63 -3.79 -27.51
N ILE A 223 -17.65 -2.77 -28.38
CA ILE A 223 -17.45 -1.39 -27.94
C ILE A 223 -18.34 -1.09 -26.72
N ASP A 224 -19.53 -1.70 -26.67
CA ASP A 224 -20.49 -1.57 -25.58
C ASP A 224 -20.05 -2.31 -24.31
N GLU A 225 -19.42 -3.48 -24.39
CA GLU A 225 -18.85 -4.18 -23.23
C GLU A 225 -17.62 -3.47 -22.65
N VAL A 226 -16.73 -2.95 -23.50
CA VAL A 226 -15.60 -2.12 -23.06
C VAL A 226 -16.09 -0.82 -22.45
N LYS A 227 -17.11 -0.17 -23.05
CA LYS A 227 -17.77 1.01 -22.45
C LYS A 227 -18.41 0.67 -21.11
N ALA A 228 -19.10 -0.46 -21.00
CA ALA A 228 -19.69 -0.91 -19.74
C ALA A 228 -18.62 -1.20 -18.68
N SER A 229 -17.47 -1.75 -19.06
CA SER A 229 -16.32 -1.95 -18.17
C SER A 229 -15.71 -0.62 -17.72
N ILE A 230 -15.58 0.35 -18.63
CA ILE A 230 -15.15 1.71 -18.30
C ILE A 230 -16.15 2.37 -17.37
N GLU A 231 -17.44 2.30 -17.63
CA GLU A 231 -18.50 2.83 -16.76
C GLU A 231 -18.45 2.18 -15.36
N ASP A 232 -18.29 0.87 -15.27
CA ASP A 232 -18.15 0.16 -13.98
C ASP A 232 -16.87 0.56 -13.23
N LEU A 233 -15.75 0.74 -13.95
CA LEU A 233 -14.51 1.25 -13.37
C LEU A 233 -14.61 2.71 -12.95
N GLU A 234 -15.33 3.55 -13.69
CA GLU A 234 -15.62 4.94 -13.34
C GLU A 234 -16.54 5.02 -12.12
N VAL A 235 -17.54 4.14 -12.01
CA VAL A 235 -18.37 3.99 -10.81
C VAL A 235 -17.49 3.60 -9.62
N LYS A 236 -16.63 2.59 -9.74
CA LYS A 236 -15.70 2.20 -8.68
C LYS A 236 -14.71 3.30 -8.32
N LEU A 237 -14.23 4.05 -9.31
CA LEU A 237 -13.37 5.20 -9.11
C LEU A 237 -14.11 6.28 -8.32
N GLU A 238 -15.36 6.55 -8.68
CA GLU A 238 -16.18 7.54 -8.01
C GLU A 238 -16.56 7.10 -6.59
N GLU A 239 -16.89 5.82 -6.36
CA GLU A 239 -17.05 5.25 -5.02
C GLU A 239 -15.79 5.45 -4.17
N ARG A 240 -14.61 5.24 -4.77
CA ARG A 240 -13.33 5.46 -4.09
C ARG A 240 -13.03 6.93 -3.84
N ARG A 241 -13.42 7.83 -4.75
CA ARG A 241 -13.33 9.29 -4.56
C ARG A 241 -14.29 9.77 -3.48
N VAL A 242 -15.52 9.25 -3.44
CA VAL A 242 -16.49 9.52 -2.38
C VAL A 242 -15.96 9.01 -1.04
N LEU A 243 -15.39 7.81 -1.01
CA LEU A 243 -14.74 7.30 0.21
C LEU A 243 -13.56 8.18 0.62
N LEU A 244 -12.70 8.58 -0.32
CA LEU A 244 -11.58 9.47 -0.06
C LEU A 244 -12.07 10.80 0.52
N LYS A 245 -13.03 11.45 -0.15
CA LYS A 245 -13.64 12.70 0.31
C LYS A 245 -14.28 12.55 1.68
N LYS A 246 -14.99 11.44 1.92
CA LYS A 246 -15.57 11.15 3.24
C LYS A 246 -14.48 11.01 4.31
N LEU A 247 -13.37 10.34 4.00
CA LEU A 247 -12.25 10.20 4.92
C LEU A 247 -11.54 11.54 5.16
N GLU A 248 -11.42 12.39 4.13
CA GLU A 248 -10.89 13.76 4.24
C GLU A 248 -11.82 14.65 5.08
N GLU A 249 -13.13 14.60 4.84
CA GLU A 249 -14.15 15.30 5.65
C GLU A 249 -14.17 14.77 7.09
N GLU A 250 -14.07 13.45 7.31
CA GLU A 250 -13.91 12.86 8.65
C GLU A 250 -12.64 13.40 9.33
N ALA A 251 -11.51 13.47 8.62
CA ALA A 251 -10.27 14.02 9.15
C ALA A 251 -10.38 15.52 9.47
N GLU A 252 -10.96 16.33 8.59
CA GLU A 252 -11.18 17.76 8.82
C GLU A 252 -12.15 18.01 9.97
N ASN A 253 -13.25 17.27 10.04
CA ASN A 253 -14.22 17.37 11.13
C ASN A 253 -13.59 16.91 12.46
N GLU A 254 -12.70 15.92 12.43
CA GLU A 254 -11.92 15.54 13.60
C GLU A 254 -10.97 16.66 14.04
N ILE A 255 -10.31 17.35 13.11
CA ILE A 255 -9.49 18.52 13.41
C ILE A 255 -10.33 19.65 14.02
N LYS A 256 -11.48 19.99 13.43
CA LYS A 256 -12.38 21.03 13.95
C LYS A 256 -12.95 20.68 15.32
N ALA A 257 -13.43 19.44 15.49
CA ALA A 257 -13.95 18.96 16.77
C ALA A 257 -12.87 18.87 17.85
N GLU A 258 -11.61 18.68 17.45
CA GLU A 258 -10.46 18.76 18.35
C GLU A 258 -10.14 20.21 18.74
N GLN A 259 -10.14 21.15 17.78
CA GLN A 259 -9.99 22.59 18.04
C GLN A 259 -11.09 23.12 18.97
N GLU A 260 -12.35 22.74 18.76
CA GLU A 260 -13.44 23.12 19.65
C GLU A 260 -13.30 22.53 21.06
N ARG A 261 -12.85 21.27 21.17
CA ARG A 261 -12.59 20.65 22.48
C ARG A 261 -11.45 21.34 23.20
N GLN A 262 -10.39 21.73 22.51
CA GLN A 262 -9.29 22.52 23.06
C GLN A 262 -9.77 23.90 23.52
N ALA A 263 -10.54 24.61 22.70
CA ALA A 263 -11.11 25.91 23.05
C ALA A 263 -12.03 25.83 24.28
N ARG A 264 -12.87 24.80 24.38
CA ARG A 264 -13.71 24.56 25.57
C ARG A 264 -12.89 24.22 26.80
N ALA A 265 -11.84 23.40 26.66
CA ALA A 265 -10.94 23.09 27.76
C ALA A 265 -10.23 24.35 28.28
N GLN A 266 -9.73 25.20 27.37
CA GLN A 266 -9.12 26.49 27.71
C GLN A 266 -10.10 27.40 28.47
N ALA A 267 -11.35 27.50 28.00
CA ALA A 267 -12.38 28.31 28.64
C ALA A 267 -12.75 27.82 30.04
N ILE A 268 -12.75 26.49 30.26
CA ILE A 268 -12.97 25.90 31.59
C ILE A 268 -11.80 26.26 32.51
N ASP A 269 -10.56 26.07 32.05
CA ASP A 269 -9.36 26.38 32.84
C ASP A 269 -9.31 27.88 33.20
N ASP A 270 -9.70 28.78 32.28
CA ASP A 270 -9.80 30.22 32.53
C ASP A 270 -10.88 30.57 33.57
N LEU A 271 -12.05 29.91 33.52
CA LEU A 271 -13.12 30.11 34.49
C LEU A 271 -12.72 29.61 35.88
N GLU A 272 -12.02 28.47 35.98
CA GLU A 272 -11.49 27.96 37.25
C GLU A 272 -10.46 28.93 37.86
N ALA A 273 -9.57 29.51 37.04
CA ALA A 273 -8.61 30.51 37.48
C ALA A 273 -9.30 31.78 38.01
N GLN A 274 -10.34 32.26 37.31
CA GLN A 274 -11.14 33.41 37.76
C GLN A 274 -11.89 33.14 39.07
N ALA A 275 -12.49 31.95 39.20
CA ALA A 275 -13.18 31.55 40.43
C ALA A 275 -12.23 31.52 41.63
N LYS A 276 -11.02 30.99 41.45
CA LYS A 276 -9.97 30.97 42.48
C LYS A 276 -9.56 32.38 42.91
N ALA A 277 -9.31 33.27 41.95
CA ALA A 277 -8.93 34.67 42.24
C ALA A 277 -10.04 35.45 42.98
N LEU A 278 -11.31 35.19 42.65
CA LEU A 278 -12.44 35.79 43.35
C LEU A 278 -12.59 35.26 44.79
N LEU A 279 -12.38 33.97 45.02
CA LEU A 279 -12.39 33.38 46.36
C LEU A 279 -11.28 33.98 47.24
N GLU A 280 -10.07 34.15 46.69
CA GLU A 280 -8.95 34.79 47.40
C GLU A 280 -9.27 36.25 47.77
N LYS A 281 -9.86 37.03 46.85
CA LYS A 281 -10.31 38.40 47.14
C LYS A 281 -11.40 38.45 48.22
N ALA A 282 -12.37 37.54 48.17
CA ALA A 282 -13.45 37.47 49.15
C ALA A 282 -12.92 37.12 50.55
N ALA A 283 -11.94 36.21 50.63
CA ALA A 283 -11.26 35.87 51.88
C ALA A 283 -10.50 37.09 52.46
N ALA A 284 -9.77 37.83 51.61
CA ALA A 284 -9.05 39.03 52.01
C ALA A 284 -9.98 40.16 52.51
N LEU A 285 -11.15 40.35 51.89
CA LEU A 285 -12.14 41.33 52.32
C LEU A 285 -12.79 40.96 53.66
N LYS A 286 -13.16 39.68 53.85
CA LYS A 286 -13.67 39.19 55.16
C LYS A 286 -12.65 39.32 56.28
N ALA A 287 -11.37 39.16 55.99
CA ALA A 287 -10.31 39.37 56.98
C ALA A 287 -10.17 40.85 57.37
N LYS A 288 -10.40 41.79 56.44
CA LYS A 288 -10.39 43.24 56.73
C LYS A 288 -11.61 43.74 57.49
N SER A 289 -12.78 43.12 57.34
CA SER A 289 -14.02 43.55 58.02
C SER A 289 -14.17 43.02 59.46
N LYS A 290 -13.20 42.24 59.96
CA LYS A 290 -13.15 41.71 61.33
C LYS A 290 -12.17 42.45 62.25
N LYS A 291 -11.59 43.57 61.78
CA LYS A 291 -10.88 44.57 62.59
C LYS A 291 -11.79 45.76 62.81
#